data_AF-A0A6N6WHV0-F1
#
_entry.id   AF-A0A6N6WHV0-F1
#
_cell.length_a   1.000
_cell.length_b   1.000
_cell.length_c   1.000
_cell.angle_alpha   90.00
_cell.angle_beta   90.00
_cell.angle_gamma   90.00
#
_symmetry.space_group_name_H-M   'P 1'
#
loop_
_entity.id
_entity.type
_entity.pdbx_description
1 polymer ?
#
loop_
_entity_poly.entity_id
_entity_poly.type
_entity_poly.pdbx_seq_one_letter_code
_entity_poly.pdbx_strand_id
1 'polypeptide(L)' 'MAGVGIAAFTRHTVQTDLARGRLVHLLPGYSLGMRHYYALYPQTRYVAPKVRAFVDHMAGHYRER' A
#
# COMPACT_ATOMS: atom_id res chain seq x y z
N MET A 1 7.29 8.70 -16.16
CA MET A 1 7.21 7.31 -16.66
C MET A 1 7.40 7.35 -18.16
N ALA A 2 8.27 6.52 -18.73
CA ALA A 2 8.73 6.64 -20.12
C ALA A 2 7.77 6.05 -21.18
N GLY A 3 6.47 5.90 -20.87
CA GLY A 3 5.47 5.41 -21.85
C GLY A 3 5.64 3.97 -22.31
N VAL A 4 6.35 3.13 -21.56
CA VAL A 4 6.79 1.78 -21.99
C VAL A 4 5.68 0.72 -21.97
N GLY A 5 4.48 1.03 -21.48
CA GLY A 5 3.34 0.10 -21.48
C GLY A 5 2.34 0.29 -20.33
N ILE A 6 1.58 -0.77 -20.07
CA ILE A 6 0.54 -0.85 -19.03
C ILE A 6 1.11 -1.57 -17.81
N ALA A 7 0.83 -1.06 -16.60
CA ALA A 7 1.24 -1.69 -15.36
C ALA A 7 0.19 -1.54 -14.25
N ALA A 8 0.18 -2.51 -13.33
CA ALA A 8 -0.72 -2.58 -12.19
C ALA A 8 -0.07 -1.94 -10.95
N PHE A 9 -0.42 -0.68 -10.67
CA PHE A 9 0.10 0.05 -9.51
C PHE A 9 -0.88 0.08 -8.34
N THR A 10 -0.34 0.25 -7.12
CA THR A 10 -1.17 0.65 -5.97
C THR A 10 -1.61 2.10 -6.16
N ARG A 11 -2.89 2.40 -5.90
CA ARG A 11 -3.47 3.73 -6.10
C ARG A 11 -2.63 4.86 -5.50
N HIS A 12 -2.08 4.64 -4.31
CA HIS A 12 -1.26 5.62 -3.60
C HIS A 12 0.02 6.02 -4.35
N THR A 13 0.69 5.09 -5.04
CA THR A 13 1.93 5.36 -5.76
C THR A 13 1.70 6.24 -6.98
N VAL A 14 0.54 6.08 -7.63
CA VAL A 14 0.22 6.74 -8.91
C VAL A 14 -0.79 7.87 -8.78
N GLN A 15 -1.24 8.19 -7.57
CA GLN A 15 -2.27 9.21 -7.33
C GLN A 15 -1.87 10.57 -7.91
N THR A 16 -0.61 10.98 -7.72
CA THR A 16 -0.08 12.25 -8.24
C THR A 16 0.02 12.24 -9.77
N ASP A 17 0.40 11.11 -10.37
CA ASP A 17 0.52 10.96 -11.82
C ASP A 17 -0.86 10.94 -12.49
N LEU A 18 -1.85 10.29 -11.87
CA LEU A 18 -3.25 10.30 -12.29
C LEU A 18 -3.84 11.72 -12.19
N ALA A 19 -3.62 12.41 -11.07
CA ALA A 19 -4.09 13.79 -10.88
C ALA A 19 -3.49 14.78 -11.88
N ARG A 20 -2.25 14.54 -12.31
CA ARG A 20 -1.54 15.34 -13.33
C ARG A 20 -1.83 14.89 -14.76
N GLY A 21 -2.71 13.91 -14.99
CA GLY A 21 -3.03 13.38 -16.32
C GLY A 21 -1.89 12.65 -17.03
N ARG A 22 -0.81 12.31 -16.31
CA ARG A 22 0.34 11.56 -16.86
C ARG A 22 0.08 10.06 -16.92
N LEU A 23 -0.94 9.59 -16.23
CA LEU A 23 -1.46 8.22 -16.28
C LEU A 23 -2.96 8.25 -16.50
N VAL A 24 -3.47 7.20 -17.15
CA VAL A 24 -4.90 6.98 -17.37
C VAL A 24 -5.28 5.66 -16.71
N HIS A 25 -6.43 5.64 -16.03
CA HIS A 25 -6.96 4.42 -15.45
C HIS A 25 -7.58 3.55 -16.55
N LEU A 26 -7.11 2.31 -16.65
CA LEU A 26 -7.59 1.32 -17.61
C LEU A 26 -8.43 0.27 -16.91
N LEU A 27 -9.42 -0.29 -17.62
CA LEU A 27 -10.32 -1.35 -17.13
C LEU A 27 -11.01 -1.02 -15.79
N PRO A 28 -11.84 0.04 -15.72
CA PRO A 28 -12.47 0.47 -14.47
C PRO A 28 -13.42 -0.57 -13.84
N GLY A 29 -13.87 -1.56 -14.61
CA GLY A 29 -14.68 -2.68 -14.12
C GLY A 29 -13.88 -3.84 -13.53
N TYR A 30 -12.54 -3.77 -13.55
CA TYR A 30 -11.68 -4.86 -13.10
C TYR A 30 -10.89 -4.46 -11.86
N SER A 31 -11.07 -5.20 -10.77
CA SER A 31 -10.30 -5.03 -9.55
C SER A 31 -9.17 -6.04 -9.49
N LEU A 32 -7.96 -5.57 -9.15
CA LEU A 32 -6.80 -6.44 -8.86
C LEU A 32 -6.89 -7.14 -7.49
N GLY A 33 -8.04 -7.02 -6.81
CA GLY A 33 -8.27 -7.55 -5.48
C GLY A 33 -7.76 -6.63 -4.36
N MET A 34 -8.01 -7.06 -3.13
CA MET A 34 -7.60 -6.33 -1.93
C MET A 34 -6.16 -6.73 -1.56
N ARG A 35 -5.30 -5.74 -1.31
CA ARG A 35 -3.92 -5.98 -0.83
C ARG A 35 -3.89 -5.84 0.68
N HIS A 36 -3.35 -6.84 1.36
CA HIS A 36 -3.15 -6.82 2.80
C HIS A 36 -1.69 -6.49 3.13
N TYR A 37 -1.50 -5.55 4.06
CA TYR A 37 -0.19 -5.26 4.64
C TYR A 37 -0.03 -6.10 5.91
N TYR A 38 1.07 -6.85 6.00
CA TYR A 38 1.37 -7.68 7.17
C TYR A 38 2.66 -7.18 7.82
N ALA A 39 2.62 -7.01 9.15
CA ALA A 39 3.82 -6.80 9.95
C ALA A 39 4.37 -8.17 10.37
N LEU A 40 5.57 -8.51 9.91
CA LEU A 40 6.25 -9.75 10.26
C LEU A 40 7.31 -9.49 11.32
N TYR A 41 7.24 -10.23 12.42
CA TYR A 41 8.23 -10.19 13.49
C TYR A 41 8.33 -11.57 14.16
N PRO A 42 9.49 -11.93 14.74
CA PRO A 42 9.67 -13.25 15.33
C PRO A 42 8.68 -13.49 16.48
N GLN A 43 8.09 -14.69 16.51
CA GLN A 43 7.24 -15.14 17.61
C GLN A 43 8.11 -15.40 18.84
N THR A 44 8.33 -14.34 19.61
CA THR A 44 9.05 -14.39 20.89
C THR A 44 8.04 -14.34 22.03
N ARG A 45 8.37 -14.96 23.17
CA ARG A 45 7.51 -14.96 24.36
C ARG A 45 7.22 -13.53 24.88
N TYR A 46 8.13 -12.60 24.59
CA TYR A 46 8.02 -11.19 24.92
C TYR A 46 8.40 -10.33 23.72
N VAL A 47 7.40 -9.75 23.05
CA VAL A 47 7.63 -8.70 22.05
C VAL A 47 8.10 -7.45 22.77
N ALA A 48 9.25 -6.90 22.38
CA ALA A 48 9.76 -5.67 22.98
C ALA A 48 8.72 -4.55 22.87
N PRO A 49 8.47 -3.76 23.94
CA PRO A 49 7.43 -2.71 23.93
C PRO A 49 7.55 -1.72 22.76
N LYS A 50 8.79 -1.40 22.36
CA LYS A 50 9.08 -0.55 21.18
C LYS A 50 8.56 -1.13 19.86
N VAL A 51 8.62 -2.45 19.68
CA VAL A 51 8.12 -3.12 18.47
C VAL A 51 6.61 -3.11 18.46
N ARG A 52 5.97 -3.39 19.61
CA ARG A 52 4.51 -3.32 19.74
C ARG A 52 4.01 -1.89 19.43
N ALA A 53 4.61 -0.88 20.05
CA ALA A 53 4.26 0.52 19.80
C ALA A 53 4.39 0.91 18.31
N PHE A 54 5.45 0.43 17.63
CA PHE A 54 5.61 0.66 16.20
C PHE A 54 4.55 -0.06 15.37
N VAL A 55 4.28 -1.34 15.65
CA VAL A 55 3.25 -2.12 14.95
C VAL A 55 1.87 -1.51 15.14
N ASP A 56 1.51 -1.09 16.36
CA ASP A 56 0.24 -0.45 16.66
C ASP A 56 0.10 0.89 15.92
N HIS A 57 1.16 1.70 15.91
CA HIS A 57 1.21 2.96 15.15
C HIS A 57 1.00 2.72 13.65
N MET A 58 1.74 1.77 13.07
CA MET A 58 1.62 1.43 11.65
C MET A 58 0.25 0.83 11.32
N ALA A 59 -0.31 -0.02 12.20
CA ALA A 59 -1.63 -0.59 12.02
C ALA A 59 -2.73 0.49 12.02
N GLY A 60 -2.62 1.51 12.88
CA GLY A 60 -3.49 2.69 12.82
C GLY A 60 -3.32 3.46 11.52
N HIS A 61 -2.07 3.76 11.16
CA HIS A 61 -1.72 4.51 9.94
C HIS A 61 -2.25 3.87 8.65
N TYR A 62 -2.25 2.53 8.57
CA TYR A 62 -2.77 1.80 7.40
C TYR A 62 -4.27 1.44 7.50
N ARG A 63 -4.94 1.63 8.64
CA ARG A 63 -6.40 1.49 8.75
C ARG A 63 -7.15 2.75 8.29
N GLU A 64 -6.55 3.92 8.49
CA GLU A 64 -7.17 5.22 8.18
C GLU A 64 -6.96 5.67 6.72
N ARG A 65 -6.33 4.83 5.89
CA ARG A 65 -5.97 5.13 4.49
C ARG A 65 -6.52 4.08 3.53
#